data_AF-A0A0P7LWX2-F1
#
_entry.id   AF-A0A0P7LWX2-F1
#
_cell.length_a   1.000
_cell.length_b   1.000
_cell.length_c   1.000
_cell.angle_alpha   90.00
_cell.angle_beta   90.00
_cell.angle_gamma   90.00
#
_symmetry.space_group_name_H-M   'P 1'
#
loop_
_entity.id
_entity.type
_entity.pdbx_description
1 polymer ?
#
loop_
_entity_poly.entity_id
_entity_poly.type
_entity_poly.pdbx_seq_one_letter_code
_entity_poly.pdbx_strand_id
1 'polypeptide(L)'
;MSTPAKRGLIGAIKAGQAYLGWDEVTYRSVLSRLCNGKTSSTKCTLDELQAVREYMHDKGFPRYSAKHGRRPKVANTRESILSKINALLADAKRPWNYAEKMCDHMFHVKYIEWLTTEQLTKLMQALSIDASRRKKRERNNESGTGNGAAAISSDSNS
;
A
#
# COMPACT_ATOMS: atom_id res chain seq x y z
N MET A 1 -1.81 27.73 4.94
CA MET A 1 -1.15 26.46 4.57
C MET A 1 -1.94 25.29 5.17
N SER A 2 -2.04 24.14 4.50
CA SER A 2 -2.75 22.98 5.04
C SER A 2 -1.84 22.17 5.98
N THR A 3 -2.15 22.17 7.27
CA THR A 3 -1.42 21.42 8.31
C THR A 3 -1.47 19.90 8.05
N PRO A 4 -0.44 19.12 8.45
CA PRO A 4 -0.46 17.66 8.33
C PRO A 4 -1.71 17.00 8.95
N ALA A 5 -2.21 17.53 10.08
CA ALA A 5 -3.44 17.06 10.72
C ALA A 5 -4.68 17.22 9.80
N LYS A 6 -4.82 18.38 9.15
CA LYS A 6 -5.90 18.67 8.20
C LYS A 6 -5.86 17.71 7.01
N ARG A 7 -4.67 17.44 6.47
CA ARG A 7 -4.49 16.47 5.36
C ARG A 7 -4.91 15.06 5.78
N GLY A 8 -4.58 14.64 6.99
CA GLY A 8 -5.00 13.36 7.55
C GLY A 8 -6.51 13.22 7.64
N LEU A 9 -7.21 14.25 8.14
CA LEU A 9 -8.67 14.26 8.22
C LEU A 9 -9.35 14.22 6.84
N ILE A 10 -8.86 15.00 5.87
CA ILE A 10 -9.39 14.95 4.50
C ILE A 10 -9.24 13.55 3.90
N GLY A 11 -8.09 12.90 4.13
CA GLY A 11 -7.86 11.52 3.72
C GLY A 11 -8.85 10.55 4.37
N ALA A 12 -9.08 10.68 5.68
CA ALA A 12 -10.04 9.85 6.41
C ALA A 12 -11.48 10.04 5.91
N ILE A 13 -11.88 11.28 5.62
CA ILE A 13 -13.20 11.59 5.06
C ILE A 13 -13.35 10.99 3.65
N LYS A 14 -12.33 11.09 2.79
CA LYS A 14 -12.39 10.47 1.45
C LYS A 14 -12.43 8.94 1.53
N ALA A 15 -11.71 8.33 2.47
CA ALA A 15 -11.82 6.90 2.75
C ALA A 15 -13.22 6.51 3.24
N GLY A 16 -13.81 7.32 4.13
CA GLY A 16 -15.19 7.14 4.57
C GLY A 16 -16.20 7.28 3.43
N GLN A 17 -15.98 8.22 2.49
CA GLN A 17 -16.87 8.44 1.35
C GLN A 17 -16.93 7.19 0.49
N ALA A 18 -15.76 6.60 0.20
CA ALA A 18 -15.65 5.35 -0.54
C ALA A 18 -16.27 4.17 0.24
N TYR A 19 -16.05 4.08 1.55
CA TYR A 19 -16.60 3.00 2.39
C TYR A 19 -18.13 3.03 2.46
N LEU A 20 -18.73 4.22 2.57
CA LEU A 20 -20.18 4.40 2.64
C LEU A 20 -20.86 4.38 1.26
N GLY A 21 -20.09 4.30 0.17
CA GLY A 21 -20.64 4.33 -1.19
C GLY A 21 -21.29 5.66 -1.56
N TRP A 22 -20.86 6.78 -0.97
CA TRP A 22 -21.43 8.10 -1.28
C TRP A 22 -20.93 8.60 -2.63
N ASP A 23 -21.88 8.91 -3.51
CA ASP A 23 -21.59 9.62 -4.74
C ASP A 23 -21.12 11.07 -4.45
N GLU A 24 -20.54 11.71 -5.47
CA GLU A 24 -19.97 13.05 -5.32
C GLU A 24 -21.04 14.10 -4.95
N VAL A 25 -22.29 13.91 -5.37
CA VAL A 25 -23.41 14.80 -5.05
C VAL A 25 -23.79 14.68 -3.58
N THR A 26 -23.97 13.46 -3.06
CA THR A 26 -24.24 13.20 -1.64
C THR A 26 -23.10 13.70 -0.77
N TYR A 27 -21.86 13.47 -1.20
CA TYR A 27 -20.69 13.97 -0.49
C TYR A 27 -20.69 15.50 -0.36
N ARG A 28 -20.95 16.21 -1.47
CA ARG A 28 -21.01 17.68 -1.46
C ARG A 28 -22.18 18.23 -0.67
N SER A 29 -23.33 17.55 -0.66
CA SER A 29 -24.50 17.96 0.12
C SER A 29 -24.25 17.82 1.63
N VAL A 30 -23.60 16.72 2.05
CA VAL A 30 -23.18 16.51 3.44
C VAL A 30 -22.18 17.59 3.87
N LEU A 31 -21.18 17.90 3.04
CA LEU A 31 -20.25 18.99 3.33
C LEU A 31 -20.95 20.34 3.42
N SER A 32 -21.86 20.65 2.49
CA SER A 32 -22.61 21.91 2.50
C SER A 32 -23.41 22.06 3.80
N ARG A 33 -24.04 20.97 4.26
CA ARG A 33 -24.82 20.95 5.50
C ARG A 33 -23.98 21.15 6.75
N LEU A 34 -22.80 20.52 6.84
CA LEU A 34 -21.98 20.47 8.06
C LEU A 34 -20.90 21.55 8.12
N CYS A 35 -20.49 22.11 6.98
CA CYS A 35 -19.36 23.03 6.87
C CYS A 35 -19.79 24.42 6.38
N ASN A 36 -20.94 24.91 6.83
CA ASN A 36 -21.47 26.25 6.50
C ASN A 36 -21.54 26.53 4.98
N GLY A 37 -22.12 25.61 4.20
CA GLY A 37 -22.31 25.77 2.76
C GLY A 37 -21.09 25.42 1.90
N LYS A 38 -19.98 24.97 2.49
CA LYS A 38 -18.77 24.60 1.75
C LYS A 38 -18.98 23.26 1.05
N THR A 39 -18.65 23.21 -0.24
CA THR A 39 -18.75 21.99 -1.06
C THR A 39 -17.42 21.25 -1.21
N SER A 40 -16.35 21.73 -0.56
CA SER A 40 -15.02 21.14 -0.67
C SER A 40 -14.35 20.99 0.70
N SER A 41 -13.88 19.78 0.99
CA SER A 41 -13.16 19.46 2.23
C SER A 41 -11.82 20.20 2.36
N THR A 42 -11.23 20.67 1.26
CA THR A 42 -10.00 21.48 1.32
C THR A 42 -10.27 22.89 1.87
N LYS A 43 -11.49 23.41 1.66
CA LYS A 43 -11.93 24.73 2.17
C LYS A 43 -12.46 24.67 3.61
N CYS A 44 -12.68 23.47 4.15
CA CYS A 44 -13.20 23.30 5.50
C CYS A 44 -12.12 23.58 6.57
N THR A 45 -12.55 24.05 7.74
CA THR A 45 -11.69 24.19 8.93
C THR A 45 -11.41 22.81 9.54
N LEU A 46 -10.51 22.75 10.54
CA LEU A 46 -10.20 21.48 11.19
C LEU A 46 -11.41 20.94 11.96
N ASP A 47 -12.14 21.81 12.66
CA ASP A 47 -13.32 21.46 13.45
C ASP A 47 -14.48 20.98 12.56
N GLU A 48 -14.70 21.65 11.42
CA GLU A 48 -15.68 21.22 10.42
C GLU A 48 -15.35 19.82 9.86
N LEU A 49 -14.07 19.53 9.59
CA LEU A 49 -13.64 18.21 9.13
C LEU A 49 -13.79 17.13 10.22
N GLN A 50 -13.63 17.50 11.49
CA GLN A 50 -13.90 16.58 12.60
C GLN A 50 -15.39 16.27 12.70
N ALA A 51 -16.25 17.27 12.63
CA ALA A 51 -17.71 17.09 12.64
C ALA A 51 -18.19 16.20 11.48
N VAL A 52 -17.64 16.40 10.28
CA VAL A 52 -17.94 15.53 9.11
C VAL A 52 -17.48 14.09 9.40
N ARG A 53 -16.27 13.89 9.92
CA ARG A 53 -15.77 12.56 10.25
C ARG A 53 -16.65 11.86 11.30
N GLU A 54 -17.10 12.59 12.32
CA GLU A 54 -18.02 12.07 13.34
C GLU A 54 -19.36 11.66 12.73
N TYR A 55 -19.94 12.51 11.89
CA TYR A 55 -21.15 12.18 11.15
C TYR A 55 -20.99 10.91 10.29
N MET A 56 -19.83 10.72 9.65
CA MET A 56 -19.55 9.49 8.91
C MET A 56 -19.50 8.26 9.82
N HIS A 57 -18.96 8.40 11.03
CA HIS A 57 -18.97 7.32 12.02
C HIS A 57 -20.39 6.95 12.44
N ASP A 58 -21.27 7.94 12.62
CA ASP A 58 -22.70 7.70 12.92
C ASP A 58 -23.43 7.01 11.76
N LYS A 59 -22.94 7.19 10.52
CA LYS A 59 -23.43 6.48 9.33
C LYS A 59 -22.80 5.10 9.11
N GLY A 60 -21.98 4.62 10.06
CA GLY A 60 -21.41 3.28 10.04
C GLY A 60 -19.97 3.20 9.55
N PHE A 61 -19.29 4.33 9.31
CA PHE A 61 -17.85 4.31 9.04
C PHE A 61 -17.10 3.85 10.32
N PRO A 62 -16.27 2.79 10.26
CA PRO A 62 -15.64 2.24 11.47
C PRO A 62 -14.62 3.20 12.10
N ARG A 63 -14.59 3.23 13.44
CA ARG A 63 -13.57 3.94 14.22
C ARG A 63 -12.34 3.04 14.36
N TYR A 64 -11.32 3.26 13.54
CA TYR A 64 -10.04 2.57 13.70
C TYR A 64 -9.22 3.23 14.81
N SER A 65 -9.01 2.49 15.91
CA SER A 65 -7.93 2.78 16.85
C SER A 65 -6.69 1.98 16.43
N ALA A 66 -5.50 2.53 16.68
CA ALA A 66 -4.27 1.79 16.45
C ALA A 66 -4.15 0.66 17.49
N LYS A 67 -4.63 -0.55 17.13
CA LYS A 67 -4.68 -1.73 18.01
C LYS A 67 -3.34 -2.13 18.64
N HIS A 68 -2.22 -1.72 18.04
CA HIS A 68 -0.87 -2.12 18.45
C HIS A 68 -0.01 -0.96 18.98
N GLY A 69 -0.62 0.19 19.31
CA GLY A 69 0.10 1.35 19.82
C GLY A 69 1.12 1.93 18.83
N ARG A 70 1.99 2.84 19.33
CA ARG A 70 3.09 3.41 18.55
C ARG A 70 4.22 2.39 18.46
N ARG A 71 4.58 1.95 17.24
CA ARG A 71 5.77 1.13 17.02
C ARG A 71 7.04 1.93 17.40
N PRO A 72 7.93 1.39 18.26
CA PRO A 72 9.21 2.01 18.55
C PRO A 72 10.04 2.20 17.27
N LYS A 73 10.70 3.35 17.15
CA LYS A 73 11.66 3.62 16.07
C LYS A 73 13.05 3.22 16.57
N VAL A 74 13.42 1.95 16.39
CA VAL A 74 14.78 1.46 16.64
C VAL A 74 15.62 1.60 15.37
N ALA A 75 16.94 1.77 15.53
CA ALA A 75 17.87 1.78 14.40
C ALA A 75 17.92 0.39 13.74
N ASN A 76 17.99 0.34 12.41
CA ASN A 76 18.20 -0.91 11.69
C ASN A 76 19.68 -1.29 11.81
N THR A 77 20.00 -2.38 12.51
CA THR A 77 21.35 -2.95 12.53
C THR A 77 21.65 -3.63 11.19
N ARG A 78 22.93 -3.74 10.79
CA ARG A 78 23.34 -4.42 9.55
C ARG A 78 22.81 -5.86 9.48
N GLU A 79 22.88 -6.58 10.60
CA GLU A 79 22.36 -7.94 10.74
C GLU A 79 20.85 -8.02 10.48
N SER A 80 20.06 -7.06 10.98
CA SER A 80 18.63 -7.05 10.74
C SER A 80 18.28 -6.87 9.25
N ILE A 81 19.09 -6.08 8.54
CA ILE A 81 18.92 -5.86 7.10
C ILE A 81 19.33 -7.11 6.32
N LEU A 82 20.46 -7.75 6.67
CA LEU A 82 20.91 -9.00 6.06
C LEU A 82 19.90 -10.13 6.26
N SER A 83 19.35 -10.27 7.47
CA SER A 83 18.29 -11.24 7.77
C SER A 83 17.06 -11.03 6.88
N LYS A 84 16.68 -9.77 6.66
CA LYS A 84 15.56 -9.44 5.78
C LYS A 84 15.85 -9.69 4.30
N ILE A 85 17.09 -9.43 3.84
CA ILE A 85 17.53 -9.78 2.48
C ILE A 85 17.47 -11.30 2.30
N ASN A 86 17.98 -12.07 3.27
CA ASN A 86 17.92 -13.53 3.25
C ASN A 86 16.49 -14.04 3.12
N ALA A 87 15.55 -13.48 3.90
CA ALA A 87 14.14 -13.84 3.82
C ALA A 87 13.52 -13.52 2.45
N LEU A 88 13.86 -12.38 1.84
CA LEU A 88 13.39 -12.01 0.50
C LEU A 88 13.94 -12.95 -0.59
N LEU A 89 15.21 -13.36 -0.46
CA LEU A 89 15.82 -14.32 -1.36
C LEU A 89 15.20 -15.71 -1.20
N ALA A 90 14.94 -16.14 0.03
CA ALA A 90 14.30 -17.42 0.34
C ALA A 90 12.85 -17.48 -0.19
N ASP A 91 12.03 -16.43 0.02
CA ASP A 91 10.67 -16.31 -0.54
C ASP A 91 10.69 -16.44 -2.07
N ALA A 92 11.73 -15.89 -2.70
CA ALA A 92 11.94 -15.95 -4.13
C ALA A 92 12.65 -17.22 -4.65
N LYS A 93 13.07 -18.14 -3.77
CA LYS A 93 13.93 -19.30 -4.07
C LYS A 93 15.22 -18.91 -4.85
N ARG A 94 15.87 -17.81 -4.45
CA ARG A 94 17.09 -17.30 -5.10
C ARG A 94 18.32 -17.43 -4.20
N PRO A 95 19.49 -17.77 -4.77
CA PRO A 95 20.74 -17.83 -4.00
C PRO A 95 21.32 -16.44 -3.74
N TRP A 96 22.26 -16.34 -2.80
CA TRP A 96 22.98 -15.10 -2.46
C TRP A 96 23.70 -14.44 -3.64
N ASN A 97 24.22 -15.24 -4.58
CA ASN A 97 24.84 -14.74 -5.81
C ASN A 97 23.87 -13.85 -6.63
N TYR A 98 22.56 -14.07 -6.54
CA TYR A 98 21.60 -13.15 -7.17
C TYR A 98 21.64 -11.76 -6.55
N ALA A 99 21.74 -11.67 -5.22
CA ALA A 99 21.89 -10.39 -4.53
C ALA A 99 23.24 -9.74 -4.84
N GLU A 100 24.35 -10.49 -4.91
CA GLU A 100 25.67 -9.96 -5.29
C GLU A 100 25.67 -9.37 -6.70
N LYS A 101 25.07 -10.03 -7.68
CA LYS A 101 24.87 -9.46 -9.02
C LYS A 101 24.05 -8.18 -8.98
N MET A 102 23.02 -8.14 -8.13
CA MET A 102 22.21 -6.94 -7.95
C MET A 102 23.00 -5.80 -7.30
N CYS A 103 23.92 -6.10 -6.38
CA CYS A 103 24.86 -5.13 -5.81
C CYS A 103 25.79 -4.56 -6.88
N ASP A 104 26.33 -5.41 -7.74
CA ASP A 104 27.21 -5.01 -8.84
C ASP A 104 26.48 -4.08 -9.82
N HIS A 105 25.22 -4.39 -10.16
CA HIS A 105 24.40 -3.54 -11.02
C HIS A 105 23.99 -2.20 -10.38
N MET A 106 23.74 -2.17 -9.07
CA MET A 106 23.23 -0.96 -8.39
C MET A 106 24.34 -0.04 -7.89
N PHE A 107 25.46 -0.61 -7.45
CA PHE A 107 26.52 0.10 -6.73
C PHE A 107 27.91 -0.16 -7.29
N HIS A 108 28.06 -1.05 -8.28
CA HIS A 108 29.36 -1.48 -8.82
C HIS A 108 30.27 -2.10 -7.74
N VAL A 109 29.66 -2.80 -6.77
CA VAL A 109 30.33 -3.52 -5.69
C VAL A 109 29.98 -4.99 -5.77
N LYS A 110 31.01 -5.84 -5.86
CA LYS A 110 30.84 -7.30 -6.05
C LYS A 110 30.33 -8.01 -4.79
N TYR A 111 30.80 -7.64 -3.61
CA TYR A 111 30.49 -8.34 -2.36
C TYR A 111 29.56 -7.52 -1.48
N ILE A 112 28.51 -8.18 -0.96
CA ILE A 112 27.52 -7.55 -0.07
C ILE A 112 28.17 -7.01 1.21
N GLU A 113 29.20 -7.68 1.69
CA GLU A 113 29.93 -7.32 2.91
C GLU A 113 30.55 -5.92 2.84
N TRP A 114 30.95 -5.48 1.64
CA TRP A 114 31.60 -4.18 1.40
C TRP A 114 30.60 -3.03 1.29
N LEU A 115 29.29 -3.32 1.27
CA LEU A 115 28.28 -2.27 1.20
C LEU A 115 28.20 -1.49 2.52
N THR A 116 28.00 -0.18 2.39
CA THR A 116 27.61 0.66 3.53
C THR A 116 26.20 0.30 3.99
N THR A 117 25.85 0.66 5.24
CA THR A 117 24.50 0.39 5.78
C THR A 117 23.39 1.04 4.93
N GLU A 118 23.66 2.19 4.31
CA GLU A 118 22.74 2.86 3.40
C GLU A 118 22.54 2.05 2.10
N GLN A 119 23.63 1.62 1.47
CA GLN A 119 23.57 0.80 0.26
C GLN A 119 22.87 -0.54 0.52
N LEU A 120 23.15 -1.16 1.67
CA LEU A 120 22.48 -2.40 2.09
C LEU A 120 20.97 -2.20 2.28
N THR A 121 20.56 -1.06 2.86
CA THR A 121 19.15 -0.70 2.99
C THR A 121 18.49 -0.50 1.62
N LYS A 122 19.18 0.15 0.68
CA LYS A 122 18.71 0.34 -0.72
C LYS A 122 18.57 -1.00 -1.46
N LEU A 123 19.51 -1.93 -1.28
CA LEU A 123 19.42 -3.29 -1.83
C LEU A 123 18.18 -4.03 -1.29
N MET A 124 17.97 -4.01 0.03
CA MET A 124 16.79 -4.60 0.67
C MET A 124 15.48 -4.01 0.12
N GLN A 125 15.43 -2.69 -0.10
CA GLN A 125 14.27 -2.02 -0.68
C GLN A 125 14.03 -2.47 -2.12
N ALA A 126 15.07 -2.56 -2.94
CA ALA A 126 14.95 -3.00 -4.32
C ALA A 126 14.41 -4.44 -4.42
N LEU A 127 14.92 -5.35 -3.58
CA LEU A 127 14.40 -6.72 -3.48
C LEU A 127 12.95 -6.77 -2.99
N SER A 128 12.57 -5.90 -2.05
CA SER A 128 11.18 -5.81 -1.56
C SER A 128 10.20 -5.36 -2.66
N ILE A 129 10.62 -4.41 -3.49
CA ILE A 129 9.86 -3.94 -4.65
C ILE A 129 9.73 -5.06 -5.69
N ASP A 130 10.83 -5.75 -5.98
CA ASP A 130 10.84 -6.87 -6.92
C ASP A 130 9.94 -8.03 -6.45
N ALA A 131 9.94 -8.37 -5.16
CA ALA A 131 9.00 -9.32 -4.57
C ALA A 131 7.53 -8.88 -4.74
N SER A 132 7.23 -7.60 -4.51
CA SER A 132 5.88 -7.05 -4.68
C SER A 132 5.40 -7.09 -6.13
N ARG A 133 6.31 -6.82 -7.09
CA ARG A 133 6.04 -6.91 -8.53
C ARG A 133 5.76 -8.34 -8.97
N ARG A 134 6.51 -9.33 -8.46
CA ARG A 134 6.30 -10.76 -8.73
C ARG A 134 4.93 -11.22 -8.25
N LYS A 135 4.59 -10.93 -6.99
CA LYS A 135 3.26 -11.26 -6.42
C LYS A 135 2.12 -10.61 -7.21
N LYS A 136 2.32 -9.41 -7.78
CA LYS A 136 1.32 -8.79 -8.66
C LYS A 136 1.19 -9.52 -10.01
N ARG A 137 2.30 -9.95 -10.62
CA ARG A 137 2.30 -10.71 -11.89
C ARG A 137 1.63 -12.08 -11.72
N GLU A 138 1.94 -12.79 -10.64
CA GLU A 138 1.33 -14.08 -10.30
C GLU A 138 -0.19 -13.96 -10.17
N ARG A 139 -0.67 -13.00 -9.35
CA ARG A 139 -2.11 -12.72 -9.23
C ARG A 139 -2.78 -12.40 -10.56
N ASN A 140 -2.14 -11.59 -11.40
CA ASN A 140 -2.69 -11.23 -12.70
C ASN A 140 -2.75 -12.43 -13.66
N ASN A 141 -1.77 -13.34 -13.59
CA ASN A 141 -1.75 -14.55 -14.41
C ASN A 141 -2.85 -15.53 -14.00
N GLU A 142 -3.05 -15.73 -12.69
CA GLU A 142 -4.13 -16.57 -12.14
C GLU A 142 -5.52 -16.07 -12.54
N SER A 143 -5.73 -14.75 -12.58
CA SER A 143 -7.00 -14.16 -13.05
C SER A 143 -7.24 -14.27 -14.57
N GLY A 144 -6.18 -14.53 -15.36
CA GLY A 144 -6.26 -14.60 -16.82
C GLY A 144 -6.54 -15.99 -17.39
N THR A 145 -6.30 -17.06 -16.62
CA THR A 145 -6.45 -18.46 -17.10
C THR A 145 -7.87 -19.02 -16.91
N GLY A 146 -8.81 -18.25 -16.34
CA GLY A 146 -10.16 -18.72 -15.99
C GLY A 146 -11.20 -18.78 -17.12
N ASN A 147 -10.90 -18.33 -18.35
CA ASN A 147 -11.90 -18.17 -19.42
C ASN A 147 -11.63 -18.96 -20.72
N GLY A 148 -10.71 -19.93 -20.74
CA GLY A 148 -10.25 -20.59 -21.97
C GLY A 148 -10.44 -22.11 -22.08
N ALA A 149 -11.04 -22.78 -21.10
CA ALA A 149 -11.10 -24.25 -21.06
C ALA A 149 -12.53 -24.79 -20.94
N ALA A 150 -13.35 -24.55 -21.96
CA ALA A 150 -14.63 -25.25 -22.16
C ALA A 150 -15.01 -25.27 -23.65
N ALA A 151 -14.29 -26.07 -24.45
CA ALA A 151 -14.75 -26.50 -25.78
C ALA A 151 -14.16 -27.87 -26.09
N ILE A 152 -14.60 -28.88 -25.34
CA ILE A 152 -14.57 -30.28 -25.76
C ILE A 152 -16.03 -30.73 -25.77
N SER A 153 -16.64 -30.70 -26.94
CA SER A 153 -17.80 -31.51 -27.30
C SER A 153 -17.58 -31.88 -28.77
N SER A 154 -17.06 -33.06 -29.07
CA SER A 154 -17.86 -34.26 -29.35
C SER A 154 -18.86 -34.00 -30.48
N ASP A 155 -18.49 -34.39 -31.70
CA ASP A 155 -19.46 -34.83 -32.69
C ASP A 155 -18.90 -36.05 -33.42
N SER A 156 -19.43 -37.21 -33.02
CA SER A 156 -19.51 -38.42 -33.82
C SER A 156 -20.80 -38.34 -34.64
N ASN A 157 -20.71 -38.45 -35.96
CA ASN A 157 -21.59 -39.27 -36.81
C ASN A 157 -21.49 -38.87 -38.29
N SER A 158 -20.84 -39.73 -39.09
CA SER A 158 -21.38 -40.43 -40.29
C SER A 158 -20.24 -40.81 -41.21
#